data_AF-A0A7C2J257-F1
#
_entry.id   AF-A0A7C2J257-F1
#
_cell.length_a   1.000
_cell.length_b   1.000
_cell.length_c   1.000
_cell.angle_alpha   90.00
_cell.angle_beta   90.00
_cell.angle_gamma   90.00
#
_symmetry.space_group_name_H-M   'P 1'
#
loop_
_entity.id
_entity.type
_entity.pdbx_description
1 polymer ?
#
loop_
_entity_poly.entity_id
_entity_poly.type
_entity_poly.pdbx_seq_one_letter_code
_entity_poly.pdbx_strand_id
1 'polypeptide(L)'
;MKKTAALQHSAGKNRKSASLVLPFPAYLTIALALSLAAVYAHVRIAEESLDYTGQLAMLDRLFDLLLTLALLAAAFSVGRAVVRLLGAGFDNLAEEVAISTMVGVGGIGLAVLGLGLAGLLRPVPVALLFLALSVACRHELVSLAAAVREGWRAVNASSGAHLLAASFALLVALLIARAAAPPHNYDEAIYHLSVTKLFVEQGRIFPVHDNWAGNTPFLVQMLYAVCLLAKADIAAKLLSLALAVITAFGIYGFCARLLNRSVAAVALFGFF
;
A
#
# COMPACT_ATOMS: atom_id res chain seq x y z
N MET A 1 -72.26 6.40 37.50
CA MET A 1 -72.56 5.97 36.12
C MET A 1 -71.26 5.89 35.32
N LYS A 2 -70.94 4.68 34.80
CA LYS A 2 -70.12 4.32 33.61
C LYS A 2 -68.70 4.94 33.48
N LYS A 3 -67.61 4.15 33.54
CA LYS A 3 -66.96 3.38 32.41
C LYS A 3 -66.71 4.30 31.19
N THR A 4 -65.53 4.48 30.60
CA THR A 4 -64.58 3.48 30.03
C THR A 4 -63.34 4.27 29.56
N ALA A 5 -62.14 4.02 30.10
CA ALA A 5 -61.03 3.30 29.46
C ALA A 5 -60.71 3.69 27.99
N ALA A 6 -59.54 4.33 27.84
CA ALA A 6 -58.47 4.00 26.90
C ALA A 6 -58.84 3.29 25.59
N LEU A 7 -58.43 3.91 24.47
CA LEU A 7 -57.76 3.26 23.33
C LEU A 7 -57.43 4.35 22.28
N GLN A 8 -56.40 5.16 22.54
CA GLN A 8 -55.60 5.76 21.47
C GLN A 8 -54.48 4.77 21.15
N HIS A 9 -54.77 3.83 20.25
CA HIS A 9 -53.80 2.89 19.72
C HIS A 9 -53.67 3.13 18.21
N SER A 10 -52.42 3.05 17.75
CA SER A 10 -51.99 3.06 16.34
C SER A 10 -51.83 4.48 15.75
N ALA A 11 -50.69 4.93 15.26
CA ALA A 11 -49.55 4.20 14.74
C ALA A 11 -48.26 5.02 14.97
N GLY A 12 -47.46 4.59 15.95
CA GLY A 12 -46.05 4.93 16.02
C GLY A 12 -45.33 4.27 14.84
N LYS A 13 -45.34 4.94 13.68
CA LYS A 13 -44.61 4.51 12.49
C LYS A 13 -43.12 4.73 12.77
N ASN A 14 -42.52 3.72 13.38
CA ASN A 14 -41.11 3.58 13.65
C ASN A 14 -40.37 3.59 12.30
N ARG A 15 -40.07 4.78 11.77
CA ARG A 15 -39.13 4.99 10.66
C ARG A 15 -37.75 4.64 11.20
N LYS A 16 -37.44 3.34 11.24
CA LYS A 16 -36.06 2.86 11.22
C LYS A 16 -35.43 3.55 10.01
N SER A 17 -34.47 4.44 10.23
CA SER A 17 -33.60 4.91 9.16
C SER A 17 -32.97 3.66 8.57
N ALA A 18 -33.42 3.25 7.39
CA ALA A 18 -32.72 2.26 6.61
C ALA A 18 -31.42 2.96 6.20
N SER A 19 -30.36 2.79 6.99
CA SER A 19 -29.02 3.10 6.54
C SER A 19 -28.84 2.30 5.25
N LEU A 20 -28.62 3.01 4.15
CA LEU A 20 -28.45 2.47 2.82
C LEU A 20 -27.07 1.78 2.76
N VAL A 21 -26.91 0.69 3.49
CA VAL A 21 -25.71 -0.14 3.46
C VAL A 21 -25.88 -1.06 2.25
N LEU A 22 -25.05 -0.85 1.24
CA LEU A 22 -25.07 -1.68 0.04
C LEU A 22 -24.75 -3.14 0.40
N PRO A 23 -25.32 -4.13 -0.30
CA PRO A 23 -24.97 -5.52 -0.08
C PRO A 23 -23.49 -5.76 -0.45
N PHE A 24 -22.80 -6.64 0.27
CA PHE A 24 -21.39 -7.02 0.00
C PHE A 24 -21.04 -7.23 -1.49
N PRO A 25 -21.84 -7.95 -2.31
CA PRO A 25 -21.58 -8.09 -3.74
C PRO A 25 -21.56 -6.75 -4.51
N ALA A 26 -22.31 -5.74 -4.08
CA ALA A 26 -22.29 -4.42 -4.71
C ALA A 26 -20.97 -3.66 -4.44
N TYR A 27 -20.36 -3.83 -3.26
CA TYR A 27 -19.03 -3.27 -3.00
C TYR A 27 -17.95 -3.94 -3.86
N LEU A 28 -18.06 -5.26 -4.06
CA LEU A 28 -17.11 -6.01 -4.90
C LEU A 28 -17.21 -5.59 -6.37
N THR A 29 -18.43 -5.42 -6.90
CA THR A 29 -18.61 -4.96 -8.28
C THR A 29 -18.14 -3.53 -8.48
N ILE A 30 -18.38 -2.63 -7.52
CA ILE A 30 -17.87 -1.25 -7.55
C ILE A 30 -16.34 -1.25 -7.52
N ALA A 31 -15.72 -2.01 -6.62
CA ALA A 31 -14.26 -2.12 -6.53
C ALA A 31 -13.66 -2.64 -7.84
N LEU A 32 -14.24 -3.71 -8.40
CA LEU A 32 -13.80 -4.26 -9.68
C LEU A 32 -13.95 -3.25 -10.83
N ALA A 33 -15.09 -2.56 -10.91
CA ALA A 33 -15.34 -1.55 -11.93
C ALA A 33 -14.34 -0.38 -11.83
N LEU A 34 -14.05 0.10 -10.61
CA LEU A 34 -13.05 1.14 -10.37
C LEU A 34 -11.64 0.69 -10.74
N SER A 35 -11.25 -0.54 -10.39
CA SER A 35 -9.95 -1.11 -10.77
C SER A 35 -9.81 -1.23 -12.30
N LEU A 36 -10.86 -1.70 -12.98
CA LEU A 36 -10.87 -1.79 -14.44
C LEU A 36 -10.80 -0.40 -15.10
N ALA A 37 -11.53 0.58 -14.56
CA ALA A 37 -11.49 1.96 -15.03
C ALA A 37 -10.11 2.60 -14.84
N ALA A 38 -9.46 2.33 -13.70
CA ALA A 38 -8.10 2.79 -13.42
C ALA A 38 -7.08 2.18 -14.41
N VAL A 39 -7.15 0.87 -14.64
CA VAL A 39 -6.29 0.18 -15.63
C VAL A 39 -6.53 0.73 -17.03
N TYR A 40 -7.79 0.92 -17.43
CA TYR A 40 -8.13 1.50 -18.73
C TYR A 40 -7.56 2.91 -18.89
N ALA A 41 -7.78 3.79 -17.91
CA ALA A 41 -7.26 5.14 -17.91
C ALA A 41 -5.73 5.16 -18.02
N HIS A 42 -5.05 4.31 -17.24
CA HIS A 42 -3.60 4.20 -17.25
C HIS A 42 -3.06 3.75 -18.61
N VAL A 43 -3.65 2.70 -19.21
CA VAL A 43 -3.23 2.23 -20.55
C VAL A 43 -3.43 3.31 -21.61
N ARG A 44 -4.52 4.09 -21.54
CA ARG A 44 -4.78 5.20 -22.46
C ARG A 44 -3.81 6.35 -22.29
N ILE A 45 -3.56 6.79 -21.06
CA ILE A 45 -2.63 7.89 -20.77
C ILE A 45 -1.20 7.48 -21.09
N ALA A 46 -0.82 6.21 -20.86
CA ALA A 46 0.49 5.67 -21.22
C ALA A 46 0.78 5.65 -22.73
N GLU A 47 -0.25 5.82 -23.57
CA GLU A 47 -0.16 6.00 -25.02
C GLU A 47 -0.19 7.49 -25.44
N GLU A 48 -0.78 8.36 -24.62
CA GLU A 48 -0.86 9.81 -24.83
C GLU A 48 0.35 10.57 -24.22
N SER A 49 0.50 11.86 -24.52
CA SER A 49 1.67 12.65 -24.11
C SER A 49 1.81 12.80 -22.57
N LEU A 50 3.04 13.07 -22.12
CA LEU A 50 3.44 13.16 -20.70
C LEU A 50 2.68 14.22 -19.86
N ASP A 51 1.95 15.14 -20.49
CA ASP A 51 1.30 16.29 -19.85
C ASP A 51 -0.24 16.18 -19.82
N TYR A 52 -0.79 14.96 -19.80
CA TYR A 52 -2.23 14.76 -19.73
C TYR A 52 -2.82 15.30 -18.42
N THR A 53 -3.71 16.30 -18.52
CA THR A 53 -4.37 16.98 -17.37
C THR A 53 -5.88 16.76 -17.33
N GLY A 54 -6.42 15.84 -18.14
CA GLY A 54 -7.86 15.57 -18.22
C GLY A 54 -8.42 14.71 -17.08
N GLN A 55 -9.72 14.38 -17.17
CA GLN A 55 -10.43 13.61 -16.14
C GLN A 55 -9.85 12.20 -15.91
N LEU A 56 -9.23 11.60 -16.93
CA LEU A 56 -8.57 10.30 -16.79
C LEU A 56 -7.35 10.36 -15.85
N ALA A 57 -6.77 11.55 -15.59
CA ALA A 57 -5.62 11.70 -14.71
C ALA A 57 -5.96 11.26 -13.27
N MET A 58 -7.19 11.51 -12.80
CA MET A 58 -7.61 11.04 -11.47
C MET A 58 -7.71 9.52 -11.40
N LEU A 59 -8.15 8.86 -12.49
CA LEU A 59 -8.22 7.40 -12.58
C LEU A 59 -6.83 6.78 -12.72
N ASP A 60 -5.90 7.48 -13.36
CA ASP A 60 -4.49 7.09 -13.44
C ASP A 60 -3.81 7.15 -12.06
N ARG A 61 -4.07 8.21 -11.27
CA ARG A 61 -3.63 8.25 -9.86
C ARG A 61 -4.24 7.12 -9.01
N LEU A 62 -5.45 6.68 -9.34
CA LEU A 62 -6.04 5.50 -8.70
C LEU A 62 -5.28 4.22 -9.09
N PHE A 63 -4.81 4.10 -10.33
CA PHE A 63 -3.94 2.99 -10.74
C PHE A 63 -2.63 3.00 -9.95
N ASP A 64 -1.97 4.15 -9.80
CA ASP A 64 -0.74 4.29 -9.00
C ASP A 64 -0.94 3.79 -7.56
N LEU A 65 -2.06 4.17 -6.95
CA LEU A 65 -2.41 3.75 -5.59
C LEU A 65 -2.69 2.24 -5.52
N LEU A 66 -3.47 1.69 -6.47
CA LEU A 66 -3.78 0.26 -6.50
C LEU A 66 -2.53 -0.59 -6.71
N LEU A 67 -1.63 -0.16 -7.61
CA LEU A 67 -0.35 -0.84 -7.83
C LEU A 67 0.50 -0.82 -6.56
N THR A 68 0.60 0.33 -5.89
CA THR A 68 1.31 0.46 -4.62
C THR A 68 0.74 -0.49 -3.56
N LEU A 69 -0.58 -0.51 -3.38
CA LEU A 69 -1.25 -1.40 -2.43
C LEU A 69 -1.05 -2.87 -2.77
N ALA A 70 -1.05 -3.24 -4.05
CA ALA A 70 -0.78 -4.60 -4.49
C ALA A 70 0.67 -5.03 -4.17
N LEU A 71 1.65 -4.15 -4.41
CA LEU A 71 3.04 -4.40 -4.07
C LEU A 71 3.25 -4.55 -2.56
N LEU A 72 2.60 -3.72 -1.74
CA LEU A 72 2.65 -3.83 -0.29
C LEU A 72 1.98 -5.11 0.22
N ALA A 73 0.83 -5.50 -0.35
CA ALA A 73 0.16 -6.74 -0.02
C ALA A 73 1.02 -7.96 -0.37
N ALA A 74 1.69 -7.95 -1.53
CA ALA A 74 2.65 -8.96 -1.92
C ALA A 74 3.85 -9.00 -0.96
N ALA A 75 4.43 -7.85 -0.64
CA ALA A 75 5.54 -7.75 0.31
C ALA A 75 5.16 -8.29 1.68
N PHE A 76 4.07 -7.81 2.29
CA PHE A 76 3.59 -8.34 3.56
C PHE A 76 3.39 -9.86 3.51
N SER A 77 2.74 -10.38 2.46
CA SER A 77 2.43 -11.82 2.36
C SER A 77 3.68 -12.69 2.20
N VAL A 78 4.62 -12.27 1.35
CA VAL A 78 5.90 -12.96 1.15
C VAL A 78 6.73 -12.92 2.43
N GLY A 79 6.88 -11.74 3.03
CA GLY A 79 7.70 -11.63 4.23
C GLY A 79 7.07 -12.27 5.45
N ARG A 80 5.75 -12.27 5.59
CA ARG A 80 5.07 -13.02 6.66
C ARG A 80 5.29 -14.52 6.51
N ALA A 81 5.22 -15.05 5.29
CA ALA A 81 5.55 -16.45 5.02
C ALA A 81 7.00 -16.79 5.44
N VAL A 82 7.96 -15.91 5.12
CA VAL A 82 9.38 -16.07 5.51
C VAL A 82 9.56 -16.01 7.03
N VAL A 83 8.98 -15.01 7.70
CA VAL A 83 9.05 -14.85 9.15
C VAL A 83 8.45 -16.07 9.87
N ARG A 84 7.31 -16.58 9.40
CA ARG A 84 6.70 -17.80 9.96
C ARG A 84 7.56 -19.03 9.74
N LEU A 85 8.21 -19.15 8.58
CA LEU A 85 9.16 -20.23 8.29
C LEU A 85 10.36 -20.19 9.25
N LEU A 86 10.81 -18.98 9.64
CA LEU A 86 11.87 -18.78 10.62
C LEU A 86 11.42 -18.97 12.08
N GLY A 87 10.13 -19.22 12.32
CA GLY A 87 9.60 -19.40 13.67
C GLY A 87 9.55 -18.12 14.52
N ALA A 88 9.64 -16.94 13.88
CA ALA A 88 9.57 -15.67 14.59
C ALA A 88 8.11 -15.32 14.92
N GLY A 89 7.88 -14.94 16.18
CA GLY A 89 6.60 -14.43 16.68
C GLY A 89 6.70 -12.94 17.02
N PHE A 90 5.55 -12.27 17.10
CA PHE A 90 5.47 -10.86 17.47
C PHE A 90 4.45 -10.65 18.58
N ASP A 91 4.75 -9.73 19.50
CA ASP A 91 3.86 -9.38 20.61
C ASP A 91 2.73 -8.43 20.19
N ASN A 92 2.89 -7.73 19.06
CA ASN A 92 1.88 -6.81 18.55
C ASN A 92 1.85 -6.76 17.02
N LEU A 93 0.67 -6.41 16.50
CA LEU A 93 0.39 -6.33 15.07
C LEU A 93 1.25 -5.31 14.32
N ALA A 94 1.62 -4.19 14.96
CA ALA A 94 2.38 -3.14 14.31
C ALA A 94 3.81 -3.59 13.97
N GLU A 95 4.48 -4.28 14.92
CA GLU A 95 5.76 -4.94 14.68
C GLU A 95 5.63 -6.05 13.62
N GLU A 96 4.58 -6.88 13.70
CA GLU A 96 4.35 -7.95 12.72
C GLU A 96 4.22 -7.40 11.30
N VAL A 97 3.37 -6.39 11.10
CA VAL A 97 3.16 -5.76 9.79
C VAL A 97 4.45 -5.09 9.31
N ALA A 98 5.16 -4.37 10.18
CA ALA A 98 6.38 -3.68 9.79
C ALA A 98 7.48 -4.63 9.36
N ILE A 99 7.82 -5.60 10.21
CA ILE A 99 8.90 -6.54 9.96
C ILE A 99 8.57 -7.46 8.79
N SER A 100 7.35 -7.99 8.74
CA SER A 100 6.92 -8.84 7.61
C SER A 100 6.97 -8.08 6.30
N THR A 101 6.50 -6.83 6.25
CA THR A 101 6.55 -6.06 5.00
C THR A 101 7.99 -5.79 4.57
N MET A 102 8.89 -5.40 5.49
CA MET A 102 10.29 -5.11 5.16
C MET A 102 11.07 -6.35 4.71
N VAL A 103 10.85 -7.50 5.35
CA VAL A 103 11.40 -8.80 4.91
C VAL A 103 10.90 -9.13 3.51
N GLY A 104 9.62 -8.90 3.24
CA GLY A 104 9.01 -9.10 1.93
C GLY A 104 9.55 -8.20 0.84
N VAL A 105 9.76 -6.91 1.13
CA VAL A 105 10.41 -5.96 0.22
C VAL A 105 11.81 -6.46 -0.12
N GLY A 106 12.59 -6.92 0.87
CA GLY A 106 13.90 -7.51 0.63
C GLY A 106 13.82 -8.76 -0.27
N GLY A 107 12.91 -9.69 0.03
CA GLY A 107 12.74 -10.92 -0.75
C GLY A 107 12.28 -10.67 -2.20
N ILE A 108 11.28 -9.82 -2.39
CA ILE A 108 10.80 -9.42 -3.73
C ILE A 108 11.90 -8.65 -4.47
N GLY A 109 12.58 -7.74 -3.79
CA GLY A 109 13.69 -6.98 -4.38
C GLY A 109 14.81 -7.91 -4.87
N LEU A 110 15.16 -8.95 -4.11
CA LEU A 110 16.16 -9.93 -4.51
C LEU A 110 15.70 -10.77 -5.71
N ALA A 111 14.43 -11.16 -5.75
CA ALA A 111 13.88 -11.90 -6.88
C ALA A 111 13.88 -11.07 -8.17
N VAL A 112 13.48 -9.80 -8.10
CA VAL A 112 13.50 -8.88 -9.24
C VAL A 112 14.94 -8.54 -9.66
N LEU A 113 15.86 -8.37 -8.70
CA LEU A 113 17.30 -8.25 -8.96
C LEU A 113 17.81 -9.47 -9.75
N GLY A 114 17.45 -10.68 -9.32
CA GLY A 114 17.80 -11.93 -10.00
C GLY A 114 17.29 -11.97 -11.45
N LEU A 115 16.03 -11.59 -11.68
CA LEU A 115 15.49 -11.44 -13.04
C LEU A 115 16.27 -10.41 -13.85
N GLY A 116 16.59 -9.25 -13.27
CA GLY A 116 17.33 -8.20 -13.96
C GLY A 116 18.75 -8.59 -14.32
N LEU A 117 19.48 -9.29 -13.45
CA LEU A 117 20.80 -9.82 -13.75
C LEU A 117 20.75 -10.92 -14.82
N ALA A 118 19.66 -11.68 -14.89
CA ALA A 118 19.43 -12.68 -15.95
C ALA A 118 18.95 -12.07 -17.29
N GLY A 119 18.75 -10.75 -17.38
CA GLY A 119 18.23 -10.10 -18.59
C GLY A 119 16.72 -10.25 -18.80
N LEU A 120 15.99 -10.54 -17.74
CA LEU A 120 14.56 -10.81 -17.71
C LEU A 120 13.75 -9.70 -17.02
N LEU A 121 14.29 -8.48 -16.87
CA LEU A 121 13.56 -7.34 -16.31
C LEU A 121 12.57 -6.78 -17.34
N ARG A 122 11.54 -7.56 -17.63
CA ARG A 122 10.50 -7.26 -18.63
C ARG A 122 9.12 -7.51 -18.01
N PRO A 123 8.03 -6.96 -18.59
CA PRO A 123 6.71 -7.07 -18.00
C PRO A 123 6.26 -8.52 -17.76
N VAL A 124 6.49 -9.42 -18.73
CA VAL A 124 6.03 -10.82 -18.64
C VAL A 124 6.74 -11.62 -17.54
N PRO A 125 8.09 -11.71 -17.46
CA PRO A 125 8.75 -12.41 -16.37
C PRO A 125 8.41 -11.86 -14.99
N VAL A 126 8.32 -10.53 -14.86
CA VAL A 126 7.93 -9.89 -13.59
C VAL A 126 6.49 -10.22 -13.21
N ALA A 127 5.55 -10.18 -14.17
CA ALA A 127 4.16 -10.57 -13.91
C ALA A 127 4.05 -12.05 -13.49
N LEU A 128 4.81 -12.95 -14.13
CA LEU A 128 4.87 -14.37 -13.76
C LEU A 128 5.46 -14.57 -12.35
N LEU A 129 6.48 -13.79 -11.97
CA LEU A 129 7.00 -13.79 -10.61
C LEU A 129 5.92 -13.40 -9.59
N PHE A 130 5.21 -12.28 -9.79
CA PHE A 130 4.15 -11.85 -8.88
C PHE A 130 2.96 -12.82 -8.85
N LEU A 131 2.63 -13.46 -9.97
CA LEU A 131 1.64 -14.53 -10.01
C LEU A 131 2.08 -15.73 -9.17
N ALA A 132 3.33 -16.19 -9.33
CA ALA A 132 3.89 -17.30 -8.57
C ALA A 132 3.91 -17.00 -7.07
N LEU A 133 4.35 -15.80 -6.68
CA LEU A 133 4.35 -15.35 -5.29
C LEU A 133 2.92 -15.27 -4.71
N SER A 134 1.95 -14.79 -5.50
CA SER A 134 0.56 -14.72 -5.07
C SER A 134 -0.05 -16.11 -4.83
N VAL A 135 0.28 -17.09 -5.68
CA VAL A 135 -0.18 -18.48 -5.53
C VAL A 135 0.51 -19.15 -4.33
N ALA A 136 1.82 -18.95 -4.17
CA ALA A 136 2.61 -19.51 -3.07
C ALA A 136 2.17 -18.94 -1.71
N CYS A 137 1.93 -17.63 -1.64
CA CYS A 137 1.57 -16.91 -0.42
C CYS A 137 0.06 -16.64 -0.28
N ARG A 138 -0.80 -17.38 -1.00
CA ARG A 138 -2.27 -17.15 -1.02
C ARG A 138 -2.92 -17.16 0.36
N HIS A 139 -2.41 -18.01 1.28
CA HIS A 139 -2.93 -18.10 2.64
C HIS A 139 -2.61 -16.82 3.44
N GLU A 140 -1.42 -16.26 3.23
CA GLU A 140 -1.00 -15.00 3.86
C GLU A 140 -1.75 -13.81 3.26
N LEU A 141 -2.04 -13.81 1.95
CA LEU A 141 -2.91 -12.82 1.30
C LEU A 141 -4.31 -12.79 1.92
N VAL A 142 -4.91 -13.95 2.20
CA VAL A 142 -6.21 -14.01 2.89
C VAL A 142 -6.10 -13.54 4.34
N SER A 143 -4.98 -13.85 5.01
CA SER A 143 -4.72 -13.43 6.39
C SER A 143 -4.58 -11.90 6.54
N LEU A 144 -4.18 -11.20 5.47
CA LEU A 144 -4.08 -9.74 5.46
C LEU A 144 -5.43 -9.09 5.80
N ALA A 145 -6.55 -9.65 5.33
CA ALA A 145 -7.88 -9.15 5.69
C ALA A 145 -8.16 -9.25 7.20
N ALA A 146 -7.62 -10.26 7.88
CA ALA A 146 -7.72 -10.38 9.33
C ALA A 146 -6.86 -9.33 10.03
N ALA A 147 -5.62 -9.11 9.58
CA ALA A 147 -4.73 -8.07 10.11
C ALA A 147 -5.35 -6.66 9.96
N VAL A 148 -5.92 -6.34 8.80
CA VAL A 148 -6.61 -5.06 8.55
C VAL A 148 -7.81 -4.90 9.50
N ARG A 149 -8.60 -5.97 9.70
CA ARG A 149 -9.75 -5.95 10.61
C ARG A 149 -9.33 -5.75 12.07
N GLU A 150 -8.23 -6.37 12.48
CA GLU A 150 -7.67 -6.20 13.82
C GLU A 150 -7.16 -4.77 14.03
N GLY A 151 -6.43 -4.21 13.07
CA GLY A 151 -6.02 -2.80 13.10
C GLY A 151 -7.22 -1.86 13.19
N TRP A 152 -8.28 -2.11 12.41
CA TRP A 152 -9.51 -1.31 12.48
C TRP A 152 -10.18 -1.38 13.86
N ARG A 153 -10.20 -2.55 14.50
CA ARG A 153 -10.71 -2.71 15.86
C ARG A 153 -9.85 -1.95 16.86
N ALA A 154 -8.53 -1.99 16.72
CA ALA A 154 -7.61 -1.27 17.60
C ALA A 154 -7.81 0.25 17.52
N VAL A 155 -8.01 0.80 16.32
CA VAL A 155 -8.33 2.23 16.11
C VAL A 155 -9.64 2.62 16.79
N ASN A 156 -10.65 1.75 16.76
CA ASN A 156 -11.96 2.02 17.35
C ASN A 156 -12.09 1.59 18.82
N ALA A 157 -11.01 1.13 19.45
CA ALA A 157 -11.05 0.63 20.82
C ALA A 157 -11.23 1.76 21.86
N SER A 158 -10.81 2.99 21.54
CA SER A 158 -10.99 4.15 22.41
C SER A 158 -11.00 5.45 21.61
N SER A 159 -11.61 6.50 22.16
CA SER A 159 -11.62 7.83 21.53
C SER A 159 -10.21 8.39 21.34
N GLY A 160 -9.28 8.07 22.25
CA GLY A 160 -7.87 8.47 22.13
C GLY A 160 -7.16 7.76 20.97
N ALA A 161 -7.40 6.47 20.78
CA ALA A 161 -6.88 5.71 19.64
C ALA A 161 -7.47 6.22 18.32
N HIS A 162 -8.76 6.54 18.30
CA HIS A 162 -9.42 7.10 17.13
C HIS A 162 -8.86 8.48 16.75
N LEU A 163 -8.67 9.36 17.74
CA LEU A 163 -8.08 10.69 17.52
C LEU A 163 -6.64 10.60 17.01
N LEU A 164 -5.83 9.72 17.61
CA LEU A 164 -4.46 9.44 17.16
C LEU A 164 -4.42 8.93 15.72
N ALA A 165 -5.29 7.98 15.38
CA ALA A 165 -5.36 7.43 14.04
C ALA A 165 -5.85 8.48 13.03
N ALA A 166 -6.84 9.31 13.39
CA ALA A 166 -7.35 10.37 12.53
C ALA A 166 -6.30 11.46 12.27
N SER A 167 -5.55 11.89 13.28
CA SER A 167 -4.47 12.87 13.11
C SER A 167 -3.32 12.32 12.30
N PHE A 168 -2.94 11.06 12.52
CA PHE A 168 -1.93 10.39 11.70
C PHE A 168 -2.40 10.16 10.26
N ALA A 169 -3.68 9.80 10.05
CA ALA A 169 -4.27 9.67 8.72
C ALA A 169 -4.27 11.01 7.97
N LEU A 170 -4.53 12.13 8.65
CA LEU A 170 -4.43 13.46 8.06
C LEU A 170 -2.98 13.76 7.62
N LEU A 171 -1.99 13.48 8.47
CA LEU A 171 -0.57 13.62 8.10
C LEU A 171 -0.24 12.79 6.85
N VAL A 172 -0.60 11.52 6.84
CA VAL A 172 -0.36 10.62 5.70
C VAL A 172 -1.07 11.11 4.44
N ALA A 173 -2.30 11.64 4.54
CA ALA A 173 -3.02 12.20 3.40
C ALA A 173 -2.30 13.42 2.79
N LEU A 174 -1.73 14.30 3.62
CA LEU A 174 -0.90 15.42 3.15
C LEU A 174 0.38 14.94 2.47
N LEU A 175 1.02 13.90 3.00
CA LEU A 175 2.20 13.29 2.41
C LEU A 175 1.89 12.58 1.09
N ILE A 176 0.73 11.92 0.97
CA ILE A 176 0.26 11.33 -0.29
C ILE A 176 0.04 12.42 -1.33
N ALA A 177 -0.59 13.54 -0.97
CA ALA A 177 -0.78 14.67 -1.88
C ALA A 177 0.56 15.21 -2.40
N ARG A 178 1.58 15.28 -1.53
CA ARG A 178 2.96 15.64 -1.93
C ARG A 178 3.60 14.58 -2.83
N ALA A 179 3.44 13.30 -2.50
CA ALA A 179 4.03 12.19 -3.26
C ALA A 179 3.39 12.04 -4.66
N ALA A 180 2.11 12.40 -4.80
CA ALA A 180 1.37 12.38 -6.06
C ALA A 180 1.75 13.49 -7.05
N ALA A 181 2.56 14.47 -6.63
CA ALA A 181 3.18 15.40 -7.56
C ALA A 181 4.23 14.68 -8.43
N PRO A 182 4.54 15.17 -9.64
CA PRO A 182 5.64 14.63 -10.44
C PRO A 182 6.98 14.58 -9.68
N PRO A 183 7.91 13.68 -10.06
CA PRO A 183 9.25 13.65 -9.50
C PRO A 183 9.96 14.99 -9.75
N HIS A 184 10.41 15.65 -8.68
CA HIS A 184 11.06 16.97 -8.71
C HIS A 184 12.23 17.10 -7.73
N ASN A 185 12.39 16.16 -6.80
CA ASN A 185 13.52 16.14 -5.87
C ASN A 185 14.81 15.72 -6.60
N TYR A 186 15.94 16.24 -6.13
CA TYR A 186 17.23 15.97 -6.75
C TYR A 186 17.56 14.47 -6.75
N ASP A 187 17.45 13.79 -5.60
CA ASP A 187 17.83 12.38 -5.48
C ASP A 187 16.97 11.44 -6.32
N GLU A 188 15.66 11.71 -6.41
CA GLU A 188 14.76 10.89 -7.22
C GLU A 188 15.06 11.02 -8.72
N ALA A 189 15.38 12.24 -9.18
CA ALA A 189 15.71 12.53 -10.58
C ALA A 189 17.14 12.12 -10.96
N ILE A 190 18.11 12.22 -10.04
CA ILE A 190 19.52 11.94 -10.34
C ILE A 190 19.80 10.45 -10.37
N TYR A 191 19.24 9.65 -9.44
CA TYR A 191 19.58 8.22 -9.40
C TYR A 191 18.44 7.26 -9.05
N HIS A 192 17.52 7.56 -8.13
CA HIS A 192 16.54 6.53 -7.73
C HIS A 192 15.59 6.12 -8.84
N LEU A 193 15.05 7.07 -9.61
CA LEU A 193 14.16 6.75 -10.73
C LEU A 193 14.92 6.70 -12.06
N SER A 194 15.88 7.59 -12.29
CA SER A 194 16.61 7.67 -13.56
C SER A 194 17.47 6.44 -13.84
N VAL A 195 18.27 5.95 -12.88
CA VAL A 195 19.05 4.73 -13.08
C VAL A 195 18.14 3.52 -13.21
N THR A 196 17.12 3.42 -12.36
CA THR A 196 16.17 2.32 -12.41
C THR A 196 15.45 2.27 -13.76
N LYS A 197 15.15 3.43 -14.34
CA LYS A 197 14.58 3.57 -15.68
C LYS A 197 15.51 3.01 -16.75
N LEU A 198 16.82 3.27 -16.68
CA LEU A 198 17.80 2.68 -17.61
C LEU A 198 17.77 1.14 -17.55
N PHE A 199 17.63 0.55 -16.36
CA PHE A 199 17.52 -0.91 -16.23
C PHE A 199 16.25 -1.46 -16.89
N VAL A 200 15.12 -0.78 -16.67
CA VAL A 200 13.84 -1.15 -17.27
C VAL A 200 13.87 -1.02 -18.79
N GLU A 201 14.43 0.06 -19.32
CA GLU A 201 14.56 0.30 -20.76
C GLU A 201 15.47 -0.72 -21.43
N GLN A 202 16.58 -1.10 -20.78
CA GLN A 202 17.49 -2.12 -21.29
C GLN A 202 16.95 -3.56 -21.07
N GLY A 203 15.92 -3.71 -20.23
CA GLY A 203 15.35 -5.00 -19.83
C GLY A 203 16.29 -5.85 -18.96
N ARG A 204 17.33 -5.24 -18.36
CA ARG A 204 18.34 -5.92 -17.52
C ARG A 204 19.04 -4.94 -16.60
N ILE A 205 19.66 -5.47 -15.56
CA ILE A 205 20.55 -4.70 -14.68
C ILE A 205 21.97 -4.82 -15.23
N PHE A 206 22.67 -3.69 -15.31
CA PHE A 206 24.02 -3.60 -15.86
C PHE A 206 24.81 -2.49 -15.15
N PRO A 207 26.15 -2.53 -15.17
CA PRO A 207 26.95 -1.45 -14.61
C PRO A 207 26.69 -0.12 -15.32
N VAL A 208 26.37 0.93 -14.56
CA VAL A 208 26.10 2.26 -15.12
C VAL A 208 27.34 3.13 -14.96
N HIS A 209 28.08 3.35 -16.05
CA HIS A 209 29.37 4.04 -16.00
C HIS A 209 29.23 5.56 -15.83
N ASP A 210 28.16 6.14 -16.37
CA ASP A 210 27.94 7.60 -16.33
C ASP A 210 27.28 8.08 -15.03
N ASN A 211 26.85 7.15 -14.18
CA ASN A 211 26.21 7.44 -12.90
C ASN A 211 26.65 6.41 -11.83
N TRP A 212 27.64 6.78 -11.03
CA TRP A 212 28.20 5.91 -9.99
C TRP A 212 27.14 5.40 -9.01
N ALA A 213 26.11 6.20 -8.71
CA ALA A 213 25.05 5.83 -7.78
C ALA A 213 24.30 4.59 -8.25
N GLY A 214 24.26 4.34 -9.56
CA GLY A 214 23.66 3.15 -10.14
C GLY A 214 24.37 1.83 -9.86
N ASN A 215 25.56 1.89 -9.25
CA ASN A 215 26.35 0.73 -8.85
C ASN A 215 26.40 0.55 -7.33
N THR A 216 25.55 1.26 -6.59
CA THR A 216 25.39 1.13 -5.13
C THR A 216 24.28 0.12 -4.78
N PRO A 217 24.11 -0.30 -3.50
CA PRO A 217 23.02 -1.19 -3.11
C PRO A 217 21.64 -0.61 -3.51
N PHE A 218 20.94 -1.31 -4.42
CA PHE A 218 19.75 -0.81 -5.11
C PHE A 218 18.50 -1.70 -4.89
N LEU A 219 18.42 -2.38 -3.74
CA LEU A 219 17.43 -3.44 -3.54
C LEU A 219 15.99 -2.93 -3.53
N VAL A 220 15.72 -1.80 -2.85
CA VAL A 220 14.38 -1.19 -2.82
C VAL A 220 13.98 -0.69 -4.21
N GLN A 221 14.95 -0.19 -4.97
CA GLN A 221 14.75 0.30 -6.34
C GLN A 221 14.32 -0.81 -7.31
N MET A 222 14.53 -2.08 -6.97
CA MET A 222 13.95 -3.18 -7.75
C MET A 222 12.42 -3.20 -7.68
N LEU A 223 11.81 -2.74 -6.60
CA LEU A 223 10.36 -2.53 -6.58
C LEU A 223 9.98 -1.28 -7.38
N TYR A 224 10.82 -0.24 -7.41
CA TYR A 224 10.60 0.91 -8.30
C TYR A 224 10.68 0.50 -9.77
N ALA A 225 11.53 -0.47 -10.12
CA ALA A 225 11.59 -1.04 -11.47
C ALA A 225 10.26 -1.70 -11.86
N VAL A 226 9.55 -2.33 -10.92
CA VAL A 226 8.21 -2.88 -11.16
C VAL A 226 7.21 -1.75 -11.45
N CYS A 227 7.26 -0.67 -10.69
CA CYS A 227 6.44 0.52 -10.95
C CYS A 227 6.74 1.15 -12.32
N LEU A 228 8.03 1.29 -12.66
CA LEU A 228 8.47 1.86 -13.93
C LEU A 228 8.18 0.95 -15.15
N LEU A 229 8.20 -0.37 -14.98
CA LEU A 229 7.72 -1.33 -15.99
C LEU A 229 6.23 -1.12 -16.29
N ALA A 230 5.46 -0.72 -15.27
CA ALA A 230 4.08 -0.32 -15.38
C ALA A 230 3.93 1.18 -15.71
N LYS A 231 4.99 1.88 -16.15
CA LYS A 231 4.97 3.33 -16.46
C LYS A 231 4.35 4.22 -15.36
N ALA A 232 4.49 3.81 -14.11
CA ALA A 232 3.86 4.42 -12.94
C ALA A 232 4.93 4.94 -11.96
N ASP A 233 5.58 6.06 -12.30
CA ASP A 233 6.61 6.70 -11.46
C ASP A 233 6.05 7.20 -10.12
N ILE A 234 4.81 7.71 -10.11
CA ILE A 234 4.12 8.11 -8.89
C ILE A 234 3.89 6.92 -7.96
N ALA A 235 3.60 5.72 -8.48
CA ALA A 235 3.50 4.51 -7.66
C ALA A 235 4.82 4.19 -6.92
N ALA A 236 5.99 4.45 -7.52
CA ALA A 236 7.27 4.28 -6.84
C ALA A 236 7.43 5.25 -5.65
N LYS A 237 6.96 6.49 -5.79
CA LYS A 237 6.96 7.49 -4.71
C LYS A 237 5.98 7.12 -3.60
N LEU A 238 4.77 6.68 -3.96
CA LEU A 238 3.79 6.19 -3.00
C LEU A 238 4.29 4.95 -2.26
N LEU A 239 4.99 4.05 -2.95
CA LEU A 239 5.63 2.91 -2.31
C LEU A 239 6.69 3.36 -1.30
N SER A 240 7.57 4.29 -1.66
CA SER A 240 8.56 4.86 -0.72
C SER A 240 7.90 5.48 0.51
N LEU A 241 6.83 6.26 0.33
CA LEU A 241 6.05 6.83 1.42
C LEU A 241 5.40 5.75 2.29
N ALA A 242 4.85 4.70 1.69
CA ALA A 242 4.25 3.61 2.43
C ALA A 242 5.29 2.86 3.27
N LEU A 243 6.50 2.65 2.76
CA LEU A 243 7.60 2.06 3.53
C LEU A 243 8.02 2.93 4.72
N ALA A 244 8.02 4.26 4.55
CA ALA A 244 8.20 5.21 5.66
C ALA A 244 7.09 5.07 6.71
N VAL A 245 5.81 5.03 6.31
CA VAL A 245 4.67 4.82 7.23
C VAL A 245 4.76 3.49 7.96
N ILE A 246 5.09 2.41 7.26
CA ILE A 246 5.27 1.08 7.84
C ILE A 246 6.42 1.07 8.85
N THR A 247 7.51 1.78 8.56
CA THR A 247 8.63 1.96 9.50
C THR A 247 8.17 2.69 10.76
N ALA A 248 7.40 3.76 10.62
CA ALA A 248 6.83 4.49 11.75
C ALA A 248 5.90 3.61 12.61
N PHE A 249 5.11 2.72 11.99
CA PHE A 249 4.31 1.73 12.73
C PHE A 249 5.19 0.69 13.45
N GLY A 250 6.29 0.25 12.86
CA GLY A 250 7.27 -0.62 13.53
C GLY A 250 7.86 0.05 14.78
N ILE A 251 8.23 1.33 14.68
CA ILE A 251 8.73 2.14 15.80
C ILE A 251 7.63 2.29 16.87
N TYR A 252 6.39 2.58 16.47
CA TYR A 252 5.25 2.63 17.39
C TYR A 252 5.09 1.32 18.15
N GLY A 253 5.05 0.18 17.45
CA GLY A 253 4.90 -1.14 18.07
C GLY A 253 6.01 -1.43 19.07
N PHE A 254 7.26 -1.19 18.65
CA PHE A 254 8.45 -1.36 19.49
C PHE A 254 8.40 -0.51 20.77
N CYS A 255 8.11 0.78 20.65
CA CYS A 255 7.99 1.68 21.79
C CYS A 255 6.78 1.34 22.67
N ALA A 256 5.65 0.90 22.10
CA ALA A 256 4.47 0.53 22.86
C ALA A 256 4.71 -0.73 23.70
N ARG A 257 5.53 -1.66 23.19
CA ARG A 257 5.93 -2.88 23.88
C ARG A 257 6.97 -2.64 24.97
N LEU A 258 8.05 -1.91 24.67
CA LEU A 258 9.19 -1.78 25.59
C LEU A 258 9.10 -0.57 26.51
N LEU A 259 8.33 0.45 26.14
CA LEU A 259 8.18 1.69 26.90
C LEU A 259 6.70 1.87 27.28
N ASN A 260 5.98 2.74 26.58
CA ASN A 260 4.56 2.96 26.78
C ASN A 260 3.92 3.58 25.53
N ARG A 261 2.57 3.57 25.49
CA ARG A 261 1.79 4.07 24.35
C ARG A 261 1.96 5.57 24.08
N SER A 262 2.28 6.37 25.10
CA SER A 262 2.49 7.81 24.93
C SER A 262 3.80 8.08 24.19
N VAL A 263 4.89 7.43 24.60
CA VAL A 263 6.18 7.50 23.90
C VAL A 263 6.05 6.94 22.48
N ALA A 264 5.31 5.84 22.32
CA ALA A 264 5.04 5.26 21.00
C ALA A 264 4.32 6.25 20.06
N ALA A 265 3.30 6.95 20.55
CA ALA A 265 2.59 7.96 19.76
C ALA A 265 3.51 9.12 19.37
N VAL A 266 4.37 9.61 20.28
CA VAL A 266 5.36 10.64 19.97
C VAL A 266 6.34 10.15 18.92
N ALA A 267 6.85 8.91 19.05
CA ALA A 267 7.79 8.33 18.10
C ALA A 267 7.17 8.09 16.71
N LEU A 268 5.88 7.75 16.64
CA LEU A 268 5.13 7.61 15.39
C LEU A 268 5.12 8.90 14.57
N PHE A 269 4.84 10.03 15.23
CA PHE A 269 4.85 11.34 14.56
C PHE A 269 6.26 11.87 14.33
N GLY A 270 7.17 11.71 15.30
CA GLY A 270 8.54 12.22 15.22
C GLY A 270 9.42 11.53 14.17
N PHE A 271 8.93 10.46 13.55
CA PHE A 271 9.57 9.85 12.37
C PHE A 271 9.45 10.71 11.10
N PHE A 272 8.42 11.56 11.01
CA PHE A 272 8.15 12.44 9.86
C PHE A 272 8.55 13.89 10.16
#